data_AF-M4B3S4-F1
#
_entry.id   AF-M4B3S4-F1
#
_cell.length_a   1.000
_cell.length_b   1.000
_cell.length_c   1.000
_cell.angle_alpha   90.00
_cell.angle_beta   90.00
_cell.angle_gamma   90.00
#
_symmetry.space_group_name_H-M   'P 1'
#
loop_
_entity.id
_entity.type
_entity.pdbx_description
1 polymer ?
#
loop_
_entity_poly.entity_id
_entity_poly.type
_entity_poly.pdbx_seq_one_letter_code
_entity_poly.pdbx_strand_id
1 'polypeptide(L)'
;MLQVEDGPGALQETLKFFWKHDVNMTRIESRPAKGHNMNYSFYIDFEGKRGQPEVDELMKDLSRNCLDVVVLHDKKVPWFPRKILELDRSVANVLDAGTDLESDHPGFSDQEYRRRRNMFAEIARNYRQGDAIPYLDYTEDEVKTWGVIYKKMKTMWKQYACDEFNYITPLLESNCGYAEDNIPQQRDISNFLKECTGFTLRPVSGLLSSRDFLNGLAFRVFFSTQV
;
A
#
# COMPACT_ATOMS: atom_id res chain seq x y z
N MET A 1 13.36 -18.76 19.73
CA MET A 1 13.20 -20.22 19.57
C MET A 1 12.80 -20.78 20.91
N LEU A 2 11.78 -21.62 20.94
CA LEU A 2 11.24 -22.29 22.11
C LEU A 2 11.28 -23.79 21.82
N GLN A 3 11.80 -24.60 22.73
CA GLN A 3 11.74 -26.05 22.62
C GLN A 3 10.78 -26.59 23.69
N VAL A 4 9.90 -27.51 23.31
CA VAL A 4 8.93 -28.13 24.20
C VAL A 4 8.90 -29.63 24.00
N GLU A 5 8.39 -30.36 24.99
CA GLU A 5 8.04 -31.77 24.83
C GLU A 5 6.90 -31.90 23.81
N ASP A 6 6.99 -32.91 22.95
CA ASP A 6 5.94 -33.16 21.97
C ASP A 6 4.73 -33.83 22.61
N GLY A 7 3.56 -33.40 22.15
CA GLY A 7 2.29 -33.86 22.67
C GLY A 7 1.13 -32.96 22.24
N PRO A 8 -0.12 -33.48 22.30
CA PRO A 8 -1.31 -32.69 22.04
C PRO A 8 -1.34 -31.45 22.94
N GLY A 9 -1.51 -30.27 22.32
CA GLY A 9 -1.61 -28.99 23.04
C GLY A 9 -0.26 -28.30 23.31
N ALA A 10 0.90 -28.92 23.04
CA ALA A 10 2.21 -28.33 23.35
C ALA A 10 2.40 -26.91 22.75
N LEU A 11 1.96 -26.69 21.50
CA LEU A 11 1.94 -25.36 20.91
C LEU A 11 0.98 -24.43 21.64
N GLN A 12 -0.27 -24.84 21.85
CA GLN A 12 -1.30 -24.02 22.50
C GLN A 12 -0.87 -23.56 23.91
N GLU A 13 -0.30 -24.48 24.70
CA GLU A 13 0.23 -24.21 26.03
C GLU A 13 1.38 -23.20 26.02
N THR A 14 2.10 -23.11 24.90
CA THR A 14 3.14 -22.09 24.69
C THR A 14 2.53 -20.75 24.26
N LEU A 15 1.59 -20.78 23.31
CA LEU A 15 0.98 -19.56 22.74
C LEU A 15 0.13 -18.79 23.75
N LYS A 16 -0.43 -19.46 24.76
CA LYS A 16 -1.25 -18.81 25.80
C LYS A 16 -0.51 -17.69 26.55
N PHE A 17 0.82 -17.79 26.67
CA PHE A 17 1.61 -16.78 27.36
C PHE A 17 1.67 -15.47 26.59
N PHE A 18 1.75 -15.52 25.26
CA PHE A 18 1.70 -14.33 24.41
C PHE A 18 0.37 -13.59 24.58
N TRP A 19 -0.74 -14.32 24.59
CA TRP A 19 -2.05 -13.75 24.86
C TRP A 19 -2.17 -13.18 26.29
N LYS A 20 -1.69 -13.92 27.30
CA LYS A 20 -1.72 -13.50 28.71
C LYS A 20 -1.03 -12.15 28.94
N HIS A 21 0.06 -11.90 28.22
CA HIS A 21 0.87 -10.68 28.36
C HIS A 21 0.56 -9.62 27.30
N ASP A 22 -0.51 -9.79 26.51
CA ASP A 22 -0.90 -8.87 25.43
C ASP A 22 0.21 -8.62 24.40
N VAL A 23 1.00 -9.66 24.08
CA VAL A 23 2.12 -9.59 23.13
C VAL A 23 1.70 -10.19 21.79
N ASN A 24 1.63 -9.37 20.75
CA ASN A 24 1.26 -9.81 19.41
C ASN A 24 2.37 -10.62 18.73
N MET A 25 2.02 -11.77 18.15
CA MET A 25 2.95 -12.59 17.36
C MET A 25 2.87 -12.22 15.88
N THR A 26 4.01 -12.11 15.21
CA THR A 26 4.09 -11.72 13.79
C THR A 26 4.43 -12.90 12.88
N ARG A 27 5.08 -13.93 13.41
CA ARG A 27 5.38 -15.17 12.68
C ARG A 27 5.50 -16.33 13.66
N ILE A 28 4.94 -17.48 13.29
CA ILE A 28 5.11 -18.73 14.02
C ILE A 28 5.52 -19.79 13.01
N GLU A 29 6.68 -20.40 13.23
CA GLU A 29 7.14 -21.57 12.49
C GLU A 29 7.42 -22.69 13.47
N SER A 30 7.20 -23.92 13.02
CA SER A 30 7.38 -25.11 13.83
C SER A 30 8.31 -26.07 13.09
N ARG A 31 9.28 -26.66 13.78
CA ARG A 31 10.17 -27.70 13.24
C ARG A 31 10.39 -28.80 14.29
N PRO A 32 10.48 -30.07 13.88
CA PRO A 32 10.96 -31.13 14.78
C PRO A 32 12.34 -30.78 15.32
N ALA A 33 12.58 -30.99 16.62
CA ALA A 33 13.89 -30.78 17.20
C ALA A 33 14.89 -31.83 16.67
N LYS A 34 16.14 -31.43 16.46
CA LYS A 34 17.19 -32.36 16.03
C LYS A 34 17.66 -33.19 17.24
N GLY A 35 17.33 -34.48 17.30
CA GLY A 35 17.76 -35.39 18.37
C GLY A 35 16.94 -36.69 18.44
N HIS A 36 17.28 -37.56 19.41
CA HIS A 36 16.55 -38.82 19.65
C HIS A 36 15.20 -38.64 20.36
N ASN A 37 14.96 -37.50 21.01
CA ASN A 37 13.68 -37.16 21.61
C ASN A 37 12.81 -36.43 20.59
N MET A 38 11.53 -36.83 20.47
CA MET A 38 10.53 -36.27 19.55
C MET A 38 10.11 -34.82 19.87
N ASN A 39 10.92 -34.05 20.60
CA ASN A 39 10.58 -32.68 21.01
C ASN A 39 10.35 -31.77 19.81
N TYR A 40 9.60 -30.68 20.03
CA TYR A 40 9.28 -29.72 18.99
C TYR A 40 9.94 -28.36 19.25
N SER A 41 10.43 -27.72 18.19
CA SER A 41 11.00 -26.38 18.24
C SER A 41 10.07 -25.39 17.54
N PHE A 42 9.67 -24.34 18.25
CA PHE A 42 8.91 -23.21 17.73
C PHE A 42 9.79 -21.98 17.56
N TYR A 43 9.70 -21.35 16.39
CA TYR A 43 10.32 -20.08 16.07
C TYR A 43 9.23 -19.03 15.99
N ILE A 44 9.18 -18.17 16.99
CA ILE A 44 8.17 -17.13 17.12
C ILE A 44 8.85 -15.77 17.01
N ASP A 45 8.42 -14.95 16.05
CA ASP A 45 8.69 -13.51 16.03
C ASP A 45 7.46 -12.79 16.61
N PHE A 46 7.67 -11.72 17.40
CA PHE A 46 6.60 -10.98 18.07
C PHE A 46 6.90 -9.49 18.15
N GLU A 47 5.87 -8.67 18.40
CA GLU A 47 5.99 -7.23 18.59
C GLU A 47 6.40 -6.92 20.03
N GLY A 48 7.54 -6.26 20.23
CA GLY A 48 8.02 -5.85 21.54
C GLY A 48 9.54 -5.84 21.63
N LYS A 49 10.07 -5.31 22.73
CA LYS A 49 11.51 -5.27 23.03
C LYS A 49 11.76 -5.66 24.48
N ARG A 50 12.91 -6.28 24.74
CA ARG A 50 13.39 -6.49 26.12
C ARG A 50 13.45 -5.17 26.88
N GLY A 51 13.07 -5.20 28.15
CA GLY A 51 12.92 -4.01 29.00
C GLY A 51 11.51 -3.44 29.02
N GLN A 52 10.61 -3.88 28.14
CA GLN A 52 9.18 -3.64 28.29
C GLN A 52 8.60 -4.62 29.32
N PRO A 53 7.80 -4.16 30.30
CA PRO A 53 7.26 -5.02 31.36
C PRO A 53 6.55 -6.27 30.84
N GLU A 54 5.72 -6.12 29.80
CA GLU A 54 4.96 -7.20 29.17
C GLU A 54 5.86 -8.26 28.52
N VAL A 55 6.93 -7.83 27.85
CA VAL A 55 7.89 -8.73 27.21
C VAL A 55 8.75 -9.44 28.27
N ASP A 56 9.17 -8.72 29.30
CA ASP A 56 10.02 -9.30 30.35
C ASP A 56 9.24 -10.35 31.17
N GLU A 57 7.96 -10.12 31.47
CA GLU A 57 7.09 -11.11 32.10
C GLU A 57 6.78 -12.31 31.18
N LEU A 58 6.55 -12.07 29.88
CA LEU A 58 6.43 -13.13 28.88
C LEU A 58 7.68 -14.02 28.86
N MET A 59 8.87 -13.42 28.86
CA MET A 59 10.12 -14.17 28.83
C MET A 59 10.31 -15.02 30.10
N LYS A 60 9.90 -14.51 31.26
CA LYS A 60 9.92 -15.28 32.53
C LYS A 60 9.00 -16.50 32.47
N ASP A 61 7.77 -16.33 31.97
CA ASP A 61 6.82 -17.43 31.85
C ASP A 61 7.29 -18.47 30.83
N LEU A 62 7.77 -18.04 29.65
CA LEU A 62 8.30 -18.96 28.64
C LEU A 62 9.50 -19.76 29.17
N SER A 63 10.44 -19.11 29.85
CA SER A 63 11.64 -19.78 30.39
C SER A 63 11.34 -20.79 31.50
N ARG A 64 10.19 -20.66 32.19
CA ARG A 64 9.73 -21.60 33.22
C ARG A 64 8.98 -22.79 32.66
N ASN A 65 8.36 -22.65 31.49
CA ASN A 65 7.41 -23.62 30.94
C ASN A 65 7.89 -24.29 29.65
N CYS A 66 8.98 -23.83 29.05
CA CYS A 66 9.63 -24.46 27.89
C CYS A 66 10.91 -25.17 28.33
N LEU A 67 11.30 -26.22 27.60
CA LEU A 67 12.57 -26.94 27.83
C LEU A 67 13.78 -26.07 27.55
N ASP A 68 13.69 -25.26 26.49
CA ASP A 68 14.74 -24.31 26.12
C ASP A 68 14.12 -23.07 25.49
N VAL A 69 14.72 -21.91 25.77
CA VAL A 69 14.29 -20.61 25.26
C VAL A 69 15.51 -19.82 24.82
N VAL A 70 15.66 -19.68 23.49
CA VAL A 70 16.72 -18.87 22.89
C VAL A 70 16.10 -17.63 22.26
N VAL A 71 16.47 -16.46 22.78
CA VAL A 71 16.10 -15.16 22.20
C VAL A 71 17.15 -14.75 21.19
N LEU A 72 16.72 -14.45 19.96
CA LEU A 72 17.56 -13.94 18.89
C LEU A 72 17.59 -12.41 18.92
N HIS A 73 18.47 -11.80 18.10
CA HIS A 73 18.57 -10.35 17.99
C HIS A 73 17.26 -9.68 17.57
N ASP A 74 17.06 -8.44 18.03
CA ASP A 74 15.92 -7.63 17.62
C ASP A 74 15.99 -7.34 16.11
N LYS A 75 14.85 -7.49 15.45
CA LYS A 75 14.69 -7.14 14.04
C LYS A 75 14.00 -5.78 13.96
N LYS A 76 14.71 -4.74 13.50
CA LYS A 76 14.08 -3.47 13.14
C LYS A 76 13.46 -3.60 11.76
N VAL A 77 12.15 -3.84 11.72
CA VAL A 77 11.39 -3.86 10.48
C VAL A 77 10.78 -2.47 10.28
N PRO A 78 11.12 -1.75 9.19
CA PRO A 78 10.43 -0.51 8.87
C PRO A 78 8.93 -0.76 8.75
N TRP A 79 8.12 0.15 9.27
CA TRP A 79 6.68 0.02 9.16
C TRP A 79 6.26 -0.11 7.69
N PHE A 80 5.28 -0.97 7.45
CA PHE A 80 4.56 -1.10 6.18
C PHE A 80 3.08 -1.38 6.47
N PRO A 81 2.17 -0.93 5.59
CA PRO A 81 0.75 -1.16 5.76
C PRO A 81 0.44 -2.66 5.69
N ARG A 82 -0.26 -3.18 6.70
CA ARG A 82 -0.69 -4.60 6.76
C ARG A 82 -2.11 -4.82 6.24
N LYS A 83 -2.90 -3.75 6.22
CA LYS A 83 -4.27 -3.72 5.70
C LYS A 83 -4.39 -2.58 4.70
N ILE A 84 -5.23 -2.76 3.69
CA ILE A 84 -5.43 -1.73 2.66
C ILE A 84 -5.86 -0.37 3.23
N LEU A 85 -6.64 -0.36 4.32
CA LEU A 85 -7.05 0.86 5.03
C LEU A 85 -5.87 1.64 5.64
N GLU A 86 -4.74 0.98 5.89
CA GLU A 86 -3.55 1.65 6.42
C GLU A 86 -2.79 2.45 5.35
N LEU A 87 -3.16 2.32 4.06
CA LEU A 87 -2.62 3.16 2.98
C LEU A 87 -2.96 4.65 3.16
N ASP A 88 -4.01 4.97 3.92
CA ASP A 88 -4.32 6.36 4.31
C ASP A 88 -3.14 7.01 5.07
N ARG A 89 -2.32 6.22 5.77
CA ARG A 89 -1.12 6.72 6.47
C ARG A 89 0.04 6.98 5.52
N SER A 90 0.14 6.21 4.44
CA SER A 90 1.19 6.33 3.43
C SER A 90 1.08 7.60 2.59
N VAL A 91 -0.09 8.23 2.53
CA VAL A 91 -0.29 9.51 1.82
C VAL A 91 -0.18 10.74 2.72
N ALA A 92 0.09 10.56 4.02
CA ALA A 92 0.19 11.69 4.95
C ALA A 92 1.43 12.57 4.71
N ASN A 93 2.50 11.99 4.14
CA ASN A 93 3.79 12.64 3.94
C ASN A 93 4.14 12.71 2.45
N VAL A 94 3.34 13.45 1.68
CA VAL A 94 3.65 13.72 0.26
C VAL A 94 4.88 14.63 0.20
N LEU A 95 5.92 14.20 -0.53
CA LEU A 95 7.24 14.86 -0.56
C LEU A 95 7.21 16.20 -1.29
N ASP A 96 6.41 16.26 -2.34
CA ASP A 96 6.12 17.46 -3.09
C ASP A 96 4.60 17.66 -3.03
N ALA A 97 4.17 18.62 -2.22
CA ALA A 97 2.78 18.76 -1.81
C ALA A 97 1.84 19.16 -2.95
N GLY A 98 2.26 19.08 -4.22
CA GLY A 98 1.43 19.35 -5.38
C GLY A 98 1.01 20.80 -5.50
N THR A 99 1.07 21.61 -4.44
CA THR A 99 0.65 23.02 -4.38
C THR A 99 1.81 24.00 -4.55
N ASP A 100 3.00 23.59 -4.11
CA ASP A 100 4.21 24.42 -4.18
C ASP A 100 4.91 24.19 -5.51
N LEU A 101 4.60 25.06 -6.47
CA LEU A 101 5.26 25.09 -7.75
C LEU A 101 6.67 25.67 -7.64
N GLU A 102 7.63 25.02 -8.30
CA GLU A 102 8.94 25.63 -8.57
C GLU A 102 8.79 26.82 -9.53
N SER A 103 9.69 27.81 -9.42
CA SER A 103 9.58 29.09 -10.15
C SER A 103 9.65 28.96 -11.69
N ASP A 104 10.22 27.87 -12.17
CA ASP A 104 10.35 27.53 -13.59
C ASP A 104 9.12 26.77 -14.13
N HIS A 105 8.18 26.37 -13.27
CA HIS A 105 6.94 25.76 -13.71
C HIS A 105 6.10 26.76 -14.52
N PRO A 106 5.57 26.39 -15.72
CA PRO A 106 4.85 27.33 -16.59
C PRO A 106 3.62 27.96 -15.93
N GLY A 107 2.97 27.22 -15.04
CA GLY A 107 1.85 27.69 -14.21
C GLY A 107 2.25 28.43 -12.92
N PHE A 108 3.53 28.75 -12.68
CA PHE A 108 3.97 29.36 -11.42
C PHE A 108 3.31 30.72 -11.17
N SER A 109 3.09 31.54 -12.20
CA SER A 109 2.43 32.84 -12.02
C SER A 109 0.92 32.81 -12.31
N ASP A 110 0.38 31.65 -12.68
CA ASP A 110 -1.04 31.48 -13.01
C ASP A 110 -1.85 31.17 -11.75
N GLN A 111 -2.63 32.16 -11.31
CA GLN A 111 -3.44 32.06 -10.09
C GLN A 111 -4.58 31.06 -10.23
N GLU A 112 -5.19 30.95 -11.42
CA GLU A 112 -6.30 30.03 -11.64
C GLU A 112 -5.78 28.59 -11.68
N TYR A 113 -4.66 28.34 -12.36
CA TYR A 113 -4.00 27.04 -12.34
C TYR A 113 -3.61 26.61 -10.91
N ARG A 114 -3.04 27.53 -10.10
CA ARG A 114 -2.74 27.26 -8.68
C ARG A 114 -4.00 26.92 -7.88
N ARG A 115 -5.08 27.70 -8.05
CA ARG A 115 -6.36 27.45 -7.38
C ARG A 115 -6.90 26.06 -7.74
N ARG A 116 -6.82 25.70 -9.02
CA ARG A 116 -7.30 24.43 -9.57
C ARG A 116 -6.51 23.24 -9.04
N ARG A 117 -5.18 23.34 -9.00
CA ARG A 117 -4.26 22.36 -8.42
C ARG A 117 -4.47 22.16 -6.92
N ASN A 118 -4.71 23.25 -6.18
CA ASN A 118 -5.05 23.18 -4.75
C ASN A 118 -6.35 22.39 -4.51
N MET A 119 -7.35 22.56 -5.38
CA MET A 119 -8.61 21.80 -5.31
C MET A 119 -8.36 20.28 -5.47
N PHE A 120 -7.57 19.86 -6.48
CA PHE A 120 -7.23 18.44 -6.65
C PHE A 120 -6.39 17.88 -5.49
N ALA A 121 -5.46 18.68 -4.96
CA ALA A 121 -4.66 18.29 -3.80
C ALA A 121 -5.54 18.10 -2.55
N GLU A 122 -6.55 18.96 -2.35
CA GLU A 122 -7.50 18.84 -1.24
C GLU A 122 -8.37 17.59 -1.37
N ILE A 123 -8.87 17.29 -2.58
CA ILE A 123 -9.60 16.06 -2.86
C ILE A 123 -8.76 14.82 -2.48
N ALA A 124 -7.52 14.76 -2.94
CA ALA A 124 -6.63 13.64 -2.65
C ALA A 124 -6.29 13.52 -1.14
N ARG A 125 -6.13 14.65 -0.44
CA ARG A 125 -5.86 14.67 1.01
C ARG A 125 -7.06 14.19 1.83
N ASN A 126 -8.28 14.49 1.37
CA ASN A 126 -9.51 14.15 2.06
C ASN A 126 -10.03 12.75 1.72
N TYR A 127 -9.59 12.16 0.60
CA TYR A 127 -9.94 10.79 0.23
C TYR A 127 -9.49 9.77 1.30
N ARG A 128 -10.38 8.83 1.65
CA ARG A 128 -10.08 7.68 2.49
C ARG A 128 -10.26 6.38 1.72
N GLN A 129 -9.51 5.36 2.12
CA GLN A 129 -9.59 4.08 1.45
C GLN A 129 -10.99 3.48 1.57
N GLY A 130 -11.64 3.21 0.43
CA GLY A 130 -13.01 2.69 0.37
C GLY A 130 -14.03 3.75 -0.05
N ASP A 131 -13.67 5.04 -0.02
CA ASP A 131 -14.51 6.10 -0.57
C ASP A 131 -14.60 5.99 -2.08
N ALA A 132 -15.69 6.51 -2.64
CA ALA A 132 -15.81 6.67 -4.08
C ALA A 132 -14.98 7.87 -4.55
N ILE A 133 -14.00 7.66 -5.43
CA ILE A 133 -13.17 8.74 -6.02
C ILE A 133 -14.08 9.79 -6.66
N PRO A 134 -14.06 11.08 -6.29
CA PRO A 134 -15.02 12.04 -6.82
C PRO A 134 -14.89 12.24 -8.33
N TYR A 135 -16.02 12.50 -8.98
CA TYR A 135 -16.04 13.00 -10.36
C TYR A 135 -15.57 14.45 -10.39
N LEU A 136 -14.86 14.81 -11.45
CA LEU A 136 -14.30 16.14 -11.65
C LEU A 136 -14.89 16.78 -12.90
N ASP A 137 -15.38 18.00 -12.77
CA ASP A 137 -15.83 18.81 -13.89
C ASP A 137 -14.62 19.50 -14.52
N TYR A 138 -13.99 18.85 -15.50
CA TYR A 138 -12.88 19.44 -16.25
C TYR A 138 -13.37 20.59 -17.14
N THR A 139 -12.57 21.66 -17.19
CA THR A 139 -12.82 22.83 -18.03
C THR A 139 -12.58 22.49 -19.50
N GLU A 140 -13.16 23.30 -20.40
CA GLU A 140 -12.92 23.13 -21.84
C GLU A 140 -11.44 23.20 -22.21
N ASP A 141 -10.66 24.04 -21.52
CA ASP A 141 -9.22 24.21 -21.83
C ASP A 141 -8.38 23.02 -21.30
N GLU A 142 -8.76 22.44 -20.16
CA GLU A 142 -8.20 21.17 -19.67
C GLU A 142 -8.46 20.05 -20.68
N VAL A 143 -9.72 19.92 -21.15
CA VAL A 143 -10.12 18.92 -22.15
C VAL A 143 -9.41 19.13 -23.50
N LYS A 144 -9.29 20.38 -23.97
CA LYS A 144 -8.53 20.70 -25.20
C LYS A 144 -7.06 20.29 -25.05
N THR A 145 -6.45 20.56 -23.91
CA THR A 145 -5.05 20.19 -23.62
C THR A 145 -4.86 18.68 -23.67
N TRP A 146 -5.77 17.93 -23.03
CA TRP A 146 -5.82 16.48 -23.12
C TRP A 146 -5.92 15.98 -24.56
N GLY A 147 -6.85 16.53 -25.35
CA GLY A 147 -7.09 16.13 -26.73
C GLY A 147 -5.87 16.30 -27.64
N VAL A 148 -5.12 17.38 -27.47
CA VAL A 148 -3.86 17.61 -28.21
C VAL A 148 -2.86 16.48 -27.96
N ILE A 149 -2.66 16.09 -26.69
CA ILE A 149 -1.73 15.03 -26.32
C ILE A 149 -2.26 13.67 -26.79
N TYR A 150 -3.53 13.38 -26.50
CA TYR A 150 -4.18 12.11 -26.83
C TYR A 150 -4.09 11.82 -28.33
N LYS A 151 -4.48 12.78 -29.17
CA LYS A 151 -4.41 12.68 -30.63
C LYS A 151 -2.98 12.42 -31.11
N LYS A 152 -2.00 13.13 -30.56
CA LYS A 152 -0.59 12.95 -30.94
C LYS A 152 -0.12 11.54 -30.57
N MET A 153 -0.38 11.09 -29.33
CA MET A 153 0.05 9.78 -28.83
C MET A 153 -0.63 8.62 -29.57
N LYS A 154 -1.92 8.74 -29.89
CA LYS A 154 -2.69 7.72 -30.61
C LYS A 154 -2.12 7.36 -31.97
N THR A 155 -1.49 8.31 -32.67
CA THR A 155 -0.81 8.03 -33.95
C THR A 155 0.45 7.17 -33.81
N MET A 156 1.00 7.05 -32.60
CA MET A 156 2.26 6.37 -32.29
C MET A 156 2.06 4.99 -31.64
N TRP A 157 0.94 4.75 -30.94
CA TRP A 157 0.72 3.52 -30.16
C TRP A 157 0.87 2.24 -30.97
N LYS A 158 0.26 2.16 -32.16
CA LYS A 158 0.32 0.95 -33.00
C LYS A 158 1.75 0.54 -33.37
N GLN A 159 2.66 1.50 -33.48
CA GLN A 159 4.04 1.25 -33.88
C GLN A 159 4.98 1.03 -32.69
N TYR A 160 4.75 1.73 -31.58
CA TYR A 160 5.73 1.82 -30.49
C TYR A 160 5.28 1.21 -29.17
N ALA A 161 3.98 0.92 -28.99
CA ALA A 161 3.47 0.29 -27.79
C ALA A 161 3.48 -1.24 -27.92
N CYS A 162 3.56 -1.94 -26.79
CA CYS A 162 3.46 -3.39 -26.74
C CYS A 162 2.04 -3.88 -27.04
N ASP A 163 1.91 -5.19 -27.28
CA ASP A 163 0.63 -5.81 -27.65
C ASP A 163 -0.43 -5.68 -26.55
N GLU A 164 -0.04 -5.77 -25.28
CA GLU A 164 -0.96 -5.61 -24.14
C GLU A 164 -1.57 -4.20 -24.10
N PHE A 165 -0.77 -3.18 -24.41
CA PHE A 165 -1.25 -1.80 -24.50
C PHE A 165 -2.24 -1.64 -25.66
N ASN A 166 -1.89 -2.15 -26.85
CA ASN A 166 -2.74 -2.08 -28.03
C ASN A 166 -4.04 -2.89 -27.87
N TYR A 167 -4.00 -3.97 -27.10
CA TYR A 167 -5.17 -4.78 -26.76
C TYR A 167 -6.13 -4.05 -25.79
N ILE A 168 -5.60 -3.40 -24.74
CA ILE A 168 -6.41 -2.75 -23.71
C ILE A 168 -6.97 -1.39 -24.15
N THR A 169 -6.26 -0.65 -25.01
CA THR A 169 -6.65 0.73 -25.36
C THR A 169 -8.09 0.84 -25.89
N PRO A 170 -8.56 0.00 -26.85
CA PRO A 170 -9.95 0.05 -27.31
C PRO A 170 -10.99 -0.24 -26.21
N LEU A 171 -10.62 -1.03 -25.20
CA LEU A 171 -11.49 -1.31 -24.05
C LEU A 171 -11.58 -0.09 -23.13
N LEU A 172 -10.49 0.65 -22.93
CA LEU A 172 -10.51 1.91 -22.18
C LEU A 172 -11.33 2.99 -22.90
N GLU A 173 -11.26 3.05 -24.23
CA GLU A 173 -12.12 3.94 -25.04
C GLU A 173 -13.60 3.61 -24.85
N SER A 174 -13.93 2.31 -24.88
CA SER A 174 -15.33 1.85 -24.81
C SER A 174 -15.94 1.88 -23.40
N ASN A 175 -15.14 1.68 -22.35
CA ASN A 175 -15.64 1.48 -20.98
C ASN A 175 -15.28 2.60 -20.00
N CYS A 176 -14.20 3.35 -20.27
CA CYS A 176 -13.69 4.38 -19.36
C CYS A 176 -13.75 5.79 -19.94
N GLY A 177 -14.32 5.96 -21.15
CA GLY A 177 -14.48 7.25 -21.79
C GLY A 177 -13.18 7.88 -22.29
N TYR A 178 -12.15 7.07 -22.61
CA TYR A 178 -10.94 7.60 -23.25
C TYR A 178 -11.29 8.11 -24.64
N ALA A 179 -11.16 9.41 -24.87
CA ALA A 179 -11.40 10.04 -26.17
C ALA A 179 -10.58 11.33 -26.33
N GLU A 180 -10.49 11.88 -27.54
CA GLU A 180 -9.81 13.16 -27.79
C GLU A 180 -10.53 14.34 -27.12
N ASP A 181 -11.83 14.23 -26.90
CA ASP A 181 -12.72 15.27 -26.39
C ASP A 181 -13.22 15.01 -24.96
N ASN A 182 -12.65 14.01 -24.27
CA ASN A 182 -13.03 13.67 -22.90
C ASN A 182 -11.85 13.18 -22.07
N ILE A 183 -11.65 13.78 -20.90
CA ILE A 183 -10.70 13.29 -19.89
C ILE A 183 -11.39 12.18 -19.09
N PRO A 184 -10.84 10.95 -19.08
CA PRO A 184 -11.46 9.83 -18.39
C PRO A 184 -11.40 10.02 -16.87
N GLN A 185 -12.48 9.65 -16.19
CA GLN A 185 -12.61 9.86 -14.76
C GLN A 185 -11.92 8.73 -14.00
N GLN A 186 -11.10 9.07 -13.01
CA GLN A 186 -10.36 8.06 -12.23
C GLN A 186 -11.27 7.01 -11.58
N ARG A 187 -12.51 7.37 -11.22
CA ARG A 187 -13.50 6.42 -10.68
C ARG A 187 -13.78 5.30 -11.67
N ASP A 188 -14.07 5.64 -12.92
CA ASP A 188 -14.46 4.68 -13.96
C ASP A 188 -13.28 3.78 -14.32
N ILE A 189 -12.07 4.36 -14.42
CA ILE A 189 -10.83 3.62 -14.62
C ILE A 189 -10.59 2.65 -13.46
N SER A 190 -10.75 3.10 -12.21
CA SER A 190 -10.55 2.28 -11.02
C SER A 190 -11.51 1.08 -11.00
N ASN A 191 -12.78 1.30 -11.36
CA ASN A 191 -13.78 0.23 -11.44
C ASN A 191 -13.42 -0.79 -12.53
N PHE A 192 -13.07 -0.32 -13.73
CA PHE A 192 -12.64 -1.18 -14.83
C PHE A 192 -11.41 -2.03 -14.45
N LEU A 193 -10.36 -1.40 -13.91
CA LEU A 193 -9.15 -2.12 -13.47
C LEU A 193 -9.44 -3.16 -12.39
N LYS A 194 -10.40 -2.87 -11.49
CA LYS A 194 -10.80 -3.77 -10.42
C LYS A 194 -11.48 -5.01 -10.97
N GLU A 195 -12.35 -4.86 -11.96
CA GLU A 195 -13.02 -5.96 -12.64
C GLU A 195 -12.05 -6.80 -13.48
N CYS A 196 -11.07 -6.17 -14.14
CA CYS A 196 -10.10 -6.89 -14.96
C CYS A 196 -9.05 -7.63 -14.14
N THR A 197 -8.47 -6.99 -13.11
CA THR A 197 -7.25 -7.49 -12.44
C THR A 197 -7.26 -7.31 -10.92
N GLY A 198 -8.29 -6.70 -10.36
CA GLY A 198 -8.33 -6.29 -8.95
C GLY A 198 -7.47 -5.08 -8.62
N PHE A 199 -6.86 -4.41 -9.62
CA PHE A 199 -6.20 -3.13 -9.39
C PHE A 199 -7.22 -2.02 -9.15
N THR A 200 -6.88 -1.06 -8.30
CA THR A 200 -7.68 0.15 -8.06
C THR A 200 -6.80 1.37 -8.09
N LEU A 201 -7.38 2.51 -8.46
CA LEU A 201 -6.73 3.80 -8.34
C LEU A 201 -6.98 4.42 -6.98
N ARG A 202 -6.03 5.23 -6.53
CA ARG A 202 -6.16 6.11 -5.38
C ARG A 202 -5.66 7.51 -5.74
N PRO A 203 -6.47 8.56 -5.56
CA PRO A 203 -6.03 9.94 -5.74
C PRO A 203 -4.84 10.26 -4.84
N VAL A 204 -3.84 10.93 -5.39
CA VAL A 204 -2.70 11.46 -4.64
C VAL A 204 -2.41 12.89 -5.07
N SER A 205 -2.04 13.75 -4.13
CA SER A 205 -1.79 15.17 -4.43
C SER A 205 -0.45 15.42 -5.12
N GLY A 206 0.49 14.46 -5.07
CA GLY A 206 1.83 14.62 -5.58
C GLY A 206 2.69 13.38 -5.35
N LEU A 207 4.01 13.58 -5.28
CA LEU A 207 4.97 12.48 -5.18
C LEU A 207 5.01 11.87 -3.77
N LEU A 208 4.85 10.55 -3.71
CA LEU A 208 5.08 9.78 -2.49
C LEU A 208 6.54 9.33 -2.39
N SER A 209 6.96 8.96 -1.19
CA SER A 209 8.20 8.22 -1.03
C SER A 209 8.14 6.91 -1.83
N SER A 210 9.28 6.45 -2.36
CA SER A 210 9.32 5.17 -3.09
C SER A 210 8.80 4.00 -2.24
N ARG A 211 9.04 4.04 -0.93
CA ARG A 211 8.53 3.04 0.01
C ARG A 211 7.00 3.04 0.05
N ASP A 212 6.39 4.20 0.21
CA ASP A 212 4.93 4.32 0.31
C ASP A 212 4.22 3.97 -1.00
N PHE A 213 4.78 4.42 -2.13
CA PHE A 213 4.25 4.08 -3.44
C PHE A 213 4.29 2.56 -3.68
N LEU A 214 5.45 1.92 -3.46
CA LEU A 214 5.62 0.49 -3.65
C LEU A 214 4.79 -0.35 -2.66
N ASN A 215 4.59 0.13 -1.43
CA ASN A 215 3.68 -0.49 -0.48
C ASN A 215 2.24 -0.55 -1.00
N GLY A 216 1.77 0.48 -1.72
CA GLY A 216 0.44 0.46 -2.36
C GLY A 216 0.29 -0.63 -3.41
N LEU A 217 1.34 -0.86 -4.21
CA LEU A 217 1.33 -1.89 -5.25
C LEU A 217 1.15 -3.31 -4.68
N ALA A 218 1.61 -3.56 -3.45
CA ALA A 218 1.37 -4.84 -2.76
C ALA A 218 -0.12 -5.13 -2.53
N PHE A 219 -0.95 -4.08 -2.49
CA PHE A 219 -2.42 -4.17 -2.39
C PHE A 219 -3.11 -4.01 -3.75
N ARG A 220 -2.37 -3.98 -4.87
CA ARG A 220 -2.88 -3.61 -6.19
C ARG A 220 -3.54 -2.23 -6.20
N VAL A 221 -3.01 -1.29 -5.41
CA VAL A 221 -3.46 0.10 -5.38
C VAL A 221 -2.41 0.95 -6.08
N PHE A 222 -2.81 1.63 -7.15
CA PHE A 222 -1.95 2.56 -7.87
C PHE A 222 -2.31 4.01 -7.48
N PHE A 223 -1.35 4.72 -6.91
CA PHE A 223 -1.52 6.15 -6.59
C PHE A 223 -1.42 6.98 -7.87
N SER A 224 -2.46 7.74 -8.19
CA SER A 224 -2.56 8.53 -9.42
C SER A 224 -3.01 9.94 -9.14
N THR A 225 -2.32 10.93 -9.70
CA THR A 225 -2.68 12.34 -9.60
C THR A 225 -3.93 12.64 -10.42
N GLN A 226 -4.77 13.53 -9.90
CA GLN A 226 -5.82 14.19 -10.68
C GLN A 226 -5.25 15.55 -11.09
N VAL A 227 -5.09 15.77 -12.39
CA VAL A 227 -4.55 17.00 -13.00
C VAL A 227 -5.51 17.50 -14.06
#